data_AF-A0A7M4BKW1-F1
#
_entry.id   AF-A0A7M4BKW1-F1
#
_cell.length_a   1.000
_cell.length_b   1.000
_cell.length_c   1.000
_cell.angle_alpha   90.00
_cell.angle_beta   90.00
_cell.angle_gamma   90.00
#
_symmetry.space_group_name_H-M   'P 1'
#
loop_
_entity.id
_entity.type
_entity.pdbx_description
1 polymer ?
#
loop_
_entity_poly.entity_id
_entity_poly.type
_entity_poly.pdbx_seq_one_letter_code
_entity_poly.pdbx_strand_id
1 'polypeptide(L)'
;MPKNTISVSLVDSSIQASKPNYYSPLLVYKPAKIKVNKDAANYKTLSLTVNNYEKEIETLEKDNGDSNDQLGKEQTLLKTAMSNFFNSTEESLKSAVLFICLAKWD
;
A
#
# COMPACT_ATOMS: atom_id res chain seq x y z
N MET A 1 32.31 -17.05 4.81
CA MET A 1 31.06 -16.31 5.05
C MET A 1 30.40 -16.84 6.33
N PRO A 2 29.76 -16.00 7.16
CA PRO A 2 29.01 -16.46 8.32
C PRO A 2 27.82 -17.33 7.89
N LYS A 3 27.44 -18.31 8.72
CA LYS A 3 26.41 -19.32 8.40
C LYS A 3 24.99 -18.77 8.20
N ASN A 4 24.75 -17.48 8.46
CA ASN A 4 23.43 -16.85 8.49
C ASN A 4 23.30 -15.67 7.49
N THR A 5 24.02 -15.70 6.37
CA THR A 5 23.89 -14.66 5.34
C THR A 5 22.81 -15.04 4.33
N ILE A 6 21.68 -14.35 4.36
CA ILE A 6 20.64 -14.45 3.33
C ILE A 6 21.09 -13.60 2.12
N SER A 7 21.23 -14.23 0.95
CA SER A 7 21.47 -13.53 -0.31
C SER A 7 20.13 -13.14 -0.93
N VAL A 8 19.92 -11.84 -1.13
CA VAL A 8 18.71 -11.32 -1.79
C VAL A 8 19.11 -10.82 -3.18
N SER A 9 18.50 -11.39 -4.21
CA SER A 9 18.63 -10.93 -5.60
C SER A 9 17.43 -10.06 -5.92
N LEU A 10 17.66 -8.77 -6.22
CA LEU A 10 16.63 -7.78 -6.59
C LEU A 10 16.32 -7.81 -8.10
N VAL A 11 16.71 -8.87 -8.80
CA VAL A 11 16.78 -8.91 -10.27
C VAL A 11 15.42 -9.23 -10.92
N ASP A 12 14.45 -9.73 -10.16
CA ASP A 12 13.14 -10.10 -10.70
C ASP A 12 12.09 -9.00 -10.45
N SER A 13 11.52 -8.49 -11.54
CA SER A 13 10.52 -7.41 -11.57
C SER A 13 9.13 -7.81 -11.06
N SER A 14 8.93 -9.08 -10.68
CA SER A 14 7.70 -9.60 -10.10
C SER A 14 7.96 -10.26 -8.76
N ILE A 15 7.11 -9.97 -7.77
CA ILE A 15 7.15 -10.63 -6.46
C ILE A 15 6.77 -12.10 -6.69
N GLN A 16 7.76 -13.00 -6.73
CA GLN A 16 7.52 -14.45 -6.79
C GLN A 16 7.12 -14.96 -5.42
N ALA A 17 5.81 -15.10 -5.20
CA ALA A 17 5.23 -15.58 -3.94
C ALA A 17 5.36 -17.10 -3.72
N SER A 18 5.96 -17.84 -4.65
CA SER A 18 6.26 -19.28 -4.52
C SER A 18 7.45 -19.61 -3.60
N LYS A 19 8.13 -18.60 -3.05
CA LYS A 19 9.17 -18.74 -2.00
C LYS A 19 8.63 -18.20 -0.68
N PRO A 20 8.99 -18.77 0.49
CA PRO A 20 8.62 -18.21 1.78
C PRO A 20 9.15 -16.78 1.90
N ASN A 21 8.26 -15.81 1.71
CA ASN A 21 8.56 -14.40 1.76
C ASN A 21 8.28 -13.93 3.19
N TYR A 22 9.32 -13.85 4.02
CA TYR A 22 9.23 -13.42 5.41
C TYR A 22 8.95 -11.91 5.56
N TYR A 23 8.87 -11.18 4.45
CA TYR A 23 8.68 -9.74 4.45
C TYR A 23 7.26 -9.38 4.01
N SER A 24 6.56 -8.63 4.85
CA SER A 24 5.32 -7.96 4.45
C SER A 24 5.69 -6.76 3.57
N PRO A 25 5.29 -6.74 2.29
CA PRO A 25 5.70 -5.68 1.37
C PRO A 25 5.17 -4.32 1.82
N LEU A 26 5.98 -3.29 1.61
CA LEU A 26 5.62 -1.89 1.82
C LEU A 26 5.16 -1.30 0.48
N LEU A 27 3.87 -1.00 0.37
CA LEU A 27 3.30 -0.30 -0.77
C LEU A 27 3.35 1.20 -0.49
N VAL A 28 3.87 1.99 -1.42
CA VAL A 28 3.98 3.44 -1.25
C VAL A 28 3.01 4.14 -2.18
N TYR A 29 2.21 5.05 -1.62
CA TYR A 29 1.18 5.79 -2.34
C TYR A 29 1.29 7.29 -2.07
N LYS A 30 1.24 8.08 -3.14
CA LYS A 30 1.17 9.53 -3.06
C LYS A 30 -0.27 9.97 -3.28
N PRO A 31 -0.94 10.54 -2.26
CA PRO A 31 -2.34 10.89 -2.37
C PRO A 31 -2.57 12.20 -3.13
N ALA A 32 -3.70 12.29 -3.82
CA ALA A 32 -4.17 13.50 -4.48
C ALA A 32 -5.15 14.30 -3.60
N LYS A 33 -6.08 13.60 -2.92
CA LYS A 33 -7.14 14.21 -2.10
C LYS A 33 -7.30 13.58 -0.72
N ILE A 34 -6.71 12.40 -0.49
CA ILE A 34 -6.68 11.79 0.85
C ILE A 34 -5.91 12.70 1.82
N LYS A 35 -6.54 12.98 2.96
CA LYS A 35 -5.94 13.73 4.07
C LYS A 35 -4.78 12.95 4.65
N VAL A 36 -3.62 13.59 4.63
CA VAL A 36 -2.44 13.15 5.37
C VAL A 36 -2.20 14.16 6.47
N ASN A 37 -2.00 13.69 7.69
CA ASN A 37 -1.86 14.56 8.84
C ASN A 37 -0.59 15.42 8.66
N LYS A 38 -0.77 16.73 8.47
CA LYS A 38 0.33 17.68 8.22
C LYS A 38 1.10 18.00 9.51
N ASP A 39 0.46 17.80 10.66
CA ASP A 39 1.04 18.08 11.99
C ASP A 39 1.86 16.90 12.54
N ALA A 40 1.72 15.71 11.94
CA ALA A 40 2.44 14.49 12.31
C ALA A 40 3.06 13.84 11.07
N ALA A 41 4.36 14.07 10.89
CA ALA A 41 5.26 13.38 9.96
C ALA A 41 4.89 13.31 8.45
N ASN A 42 3.83 13.98 7.98
CA ASN A 42 3.41 14.01 6.57
C ASN A 42 3.16 12.63 5.94
N TYR A 43 2.79 11.63 6.75
CA TYR A 43 2.43 10.30 6.28
C TYR A 43 1.28 9.65 7.09
N LYS A 44 0.64 8.65 6.50
CA LYS A 44 -0.32 7.72 7.12
C LYS A 44 0.04 6.30 6.71
N THR A 45 -0.06 5.35 7.63
CA THR A 45 0.11 3.91 7.34
C THR A 45 -1.20 3.17 7.52
N LEU A 46 -1.53 2.27 6.60
CA LEU A 46 -2.62 1.30 6.75
C LEU A 46 -2.04 -0.11 6.68
N SER A 47 -2.45 -0.98 7.61
CA SER A 47 -2.13 -2.42 7.55
C SER A 47 -3.25 -3.12 6.79
N LEU A 48 -2.94 -3.53 5.56
CA LEU A 48 -3.90 -4.11 4.63
C LEU A 48 -3.73 -5.63 4.53
N THR A 49 -4.84 -6.31 4.37
CA THR A 49 -4.99 -7.74 4.16
C THR A 49 -6.08 -7.96 3.11
N VAL A 50 -6.11 -9.16 2.54
CA VAL A 50 -7.20 -9.59 1.63
C VAL A 50 -8.60 -9.40 2.23
N ASN A 51 -8.74 -9.39 3.55
CA ASN A 51 -10.04 -9.34 4.24
C ASN A 51 -10.45 -7.93 4.70
N ASN A 52 -9.54 -6.95 4.75
CA ASN A 52 -9.83 -5.64 5.33
C ASN A 52 -9.54 -4.45 4.41
N TYR A 53 -8.85 -4.65 3.28
CA TYR A 53 -8.33 -3.52 2.49
C TYR A 53 -9.43 -2.54 2.05
N GLU A 54 -10.62 -3.03 1.68
CA GLU A 54 -11.73 -2.17 1.27
C GLU A 54 -12.21 -1.26 2.39
N LYS A 55 -12.43 -1.85 3.58
CA LYS A 55 -12.88 -1.13 4.77
C LYS A 55 -11.84 -0.11 5.25
N GLU A 56 -10.57 -0.49 5.26
CA GLU A 56 -9.48 0.41 5.65
C GLU A 56 -9.38 1.61 4.68
N ILE A 57 -9.54 1.38 3.37
CA ILE A 57 -9.53 2.46 2.36
C ILE A 57 -10.74 3.40 2.50
N GLU A 58 -11.93 2.87 2.84
CA GLU A 58 -13.14 3.68 3.05
C GLU A 58 -13.00 4.66 4.23
N THR A 59 -12.18 4.32 5.22
CA THR A 59 -11.93 5.19 6.38
C THR A 59 -11.01 6.39 6.05
N LEU A 60 -10.48 6.46 4.82
CA LEU A 60 -9.63 7.57 4.40
C LEU A 60 -10.46 8.84 4.22
N GLU A 61 -10.09 9.87 4.97
CA GLU A 61 -10.74 11.18 4.94
C GLU A 61 -10.17 12.05 3.82
N LYS A 62 -10.94 13.07 3.41
CA LYS A 62 -10.52 14.07 2.43
C LYS A 62 -9.73 15.20 3.09
N ASP A 63 -8.69 15.72 2.43
CA ASP A 63 -8.05 16.98 2.85
C ASP A 63 -9.03 18.15 2.61
N ASN A 64 -9.02 19.16 3.48
CA ASN A 64 -9.99 20.27 3.43
C ASN A 64 -9.91 20.98 2.07
N GLY A 65 -10.88 20.74 1.19
CA GLY A 65 -10.93 21.37 -0.13
C GLY A 65 -11.81 20.67 -1.18
N ASP A 66 -12.79 21.43 -1.66
CA ASP A 66 -13.61 21.24 -2.86
C ASP A 66 -14.74 20.20 -2.81
N SER A 67 -15.83 20.44 -3.55
CA SER A 67 -17.14 19.77 -3.42
C SER A 67 -17.35 18.56 -4.36
N ASN A 68 -16.32 18.16 -5.11
CA ASN A 68 -16.42 17.04 -6.03
C ASN A 68 -16.00 15.71 -5.38
N ASP A 69 -16.64 14.63 -5.81
CA ASP A 69 -16.44 13.21 -5.42
C ASP A 69 -15.06 12.63 -5.84
N GLN A 70 -14.02 13.46 -5.80
CA GLN A 70 -12.65 13.07 -6.14
C GLN A 70 -12.06 12.11 -5.11
N LEU A 71 -12.47 12.19 -3.84
CA LEU A 71 -12.06 11.22 -2.82
C LEU A 71 -12.63 9.83 -3.13
N GLY A 72 -13.93 9.75 -3.47
CA GLY A 72 -14.57 8.47 -3.83
C GLY A 72 -13.85 7.83 -5.02
N LYS A 73 -13.54 8.60 -6.06
CA LYS A 73 -12.76 8.13 -7.21
C LYS A 73 -11.37 7.62 -6.81
N GLU A 74 -10.66 8.34 -5.95
CA GLU A 74 -9.33 7.94 -5.46
C GLU A 74 -9.40 6.65 -4.62
N GLN A 75 -10.40 6.54 -3.74
CA GLN A 75 -10.67 5.33 -2.97
C GLN A 75 -11.01 4.14 -3.87
N THR A 76 -11.84 4.33 -4.91
CA THR A 76 -12.14 3.28 -5.90
C THR A 76 -10.88 2.82 -6.61
N LEU A 77 -10.03 3.75 -7.10
CA LEU A 77 -8.76 3.41 -7.74
C LEU A 77 -7.85 2.61 -6.80
N LEU A 78 -7.73 3.04 -5.55
CA LEU A 78 -6.91 2.37 -4.56
C LEU A 78 -7.43 0.96 -4.24
N LYS A 79 -8.76 0.78 -4.12
CA LYS A 79 -9.38 -0.53 -3.94
C LYS A 79 -9.11 -1.46 -5.14
N THR A 80 -9.27 -0.97 -6.37
CA THR A 80 -8.97 -1.76 -7.58
C THR A 80 -7.48 -2.12 -7.67
N ALA A 81 -6.58 -1.23 -7.28
CA ALA A 81 -5.17 -1.56 -7.20
C ALA A 81 -4.90 -2.65 -6.15
N MET A 82 -5.49 -2.52 -4.95
CA MET A 82 -5.35 -3.50 -3.88
C MET A 82 -5.95 -4.86 -4.24
N SER A 83 -7.08 -4.91 -4.96
CA SER A 83 -7.66 -6.18 -5.41
C SER A 83 -6.74 -6.93 -6.37
N ASN A 84 -5.93 -6.22 -7.17
CA ASN A 84 -4.93 -6.85 -8.03
C ASN A 84 -3.77 -7.43 -7.22
N PHE A 85 -3.37 -6.79 -6.13
CA PHE A 85 -2.31 -7.28 -5.24
C PHE A 85 -2.77 -8.43 -4.32
N PHE A 86 -3.99 -8.37 -3.80
CA PHE A 86 -4.57 -9.33 -2.85
C PHE A 86 -5.53 -10.34 -3.50
N ASN A 87 -5.37 -10.61 -4.80
CA ASN A 87 -6.26 -11.52 -5.54
C ASN A 87 -6.22 -12.97 -4.98
N SER A 88 -7.08 -13.85 -5.47
CA SER A 88 -7.23 -15.22 -4.93
C SER A 88 -6.16 -16.22 -5.39
N THR A 89 -5.17 -15.82 -6.18
CA THR A 89 -4.10 -16.75 -6.60
C THR A 89 -3.18 -17.10 -5.44
N GLU A 90 -2.51 -18.26 -5.52
CA GLU A 90 -1.50 -18.65 -4.52
C GLU A 90 -0.33 -17.66 -4.49
N GLU A 91 -0.06 -16.99 -5.62
CA GLU A 91 1.04 -16.04 -5.76
C GLU A 91 0.70 -14.60 -5.30
N SER A 92 -0.51 -14.36 -4.81
CA SER A 92 -0.93 -13.04 -4.37
C SER A 92 -0.36 -12.66 -3.00
N LEU A 93 -0.28 -11.35 -2.75
CA LEU A 93 0.00 -10.86 -1.42
C LEU A 93 -1.15 -11.25 -0.49
N LYS A 94 -0.82 -11.65 0.74
CA LYS A 94 -1.83 -11.91 1.79
C LYS A 94 -2.01 -10.70 2.71
N SER A 95 -0.94 -9.92 2.86
CA SER A 95 -0.92 -8.66 3.60
C SER A 95 0.14 -7.73 3.05
N ALA A 96 -0.04 -6.44 3.29
CA ALA A 96 0.92 -5.39 2.99
C ALA A 96 0.71 -4.18 3.90
N VAL A 97 1.74 -3.38 4.11
CA VAL A 97 1.59 -2.05 4.72
C VAL A 97 1.49 -1.03 3.59
N LEU A 98 0.42 -0.25 3.56
CA LEU A 98 0.28 0.89 2.67
C LEU A 98 0.77 2.16 3.36
N PHE A 99 1.87 2.72 2.87
CA PHE A 99 2.45 3.98 3.29
C PHE A 99 1.99 5.11 2.37
N ILE A 100 1.09 5.95 2.87
CA ILE A 100 0.54 7.11 2.19
C ILE A 100 1.33 8.34 2.63
N CYS A 101 2.05 9.01 1.72
CA CYS A 101 2.88 10.16 2.09
C CYS A 101 2.85 11.27 1.05
N LEU A 102 3.06 12.51 1.52
CA LEU A 102 3.16 13.69 0.65
C LEU A 102 4.57 13.93 0.09
N ALA A 103 5.49 12.97 0.25
CA ALA A 103 6.90 13.15 -0.05
C ALA A 103 7.16 13.71 -1.46
N LYS A 104 8.02 14.73 -1.53
CA LYS A 104 8.74 15.09 -2.75
C LYS A 104 9.89 14.10 -2.89
N TRP A 105 9.88 13.34 -3.98
CA TRP A 105 11.01 12.50 -4.36
C TRP A 105 11.86 13.41 -5.24
N ASP A 106 12.81 14.10 -4.60
CA ASP A 106 13.82 14.91 -5.27
C ASP A 106 14.97 14.01 -5.77
#